data_AF-A0A7R8WKS4-F1
#
_entry.id   AF-A0A7R8WKS4-F1
#
_cell.length_a   1.000
_cell.length_b   1.000
_cell.length_c   1.000
_cell.angle_alpha   90.00
_cell.angle_beta   90.00
_cell.angle_gamma   90.00
#
_symmetry.space_group_name_H-M   'P 1'
#
loop_
_entity.id
_entity.type
_entity.pdbx_description
1 polymer ?
#
loop_
_entity_poly.entity_id
_entity_poly.type
_entity_poly.pdbx_seq_one_letter_code
_entity_poly.pdbx_strand_id
1 'polypeptide(L)'
;MAMRAIKRIDSLQVLSLIDETLKSTTSEGFPPERVASILHKIELSLKHQQSNFGLAILLGLIAKWNHIQDPTNHLQINQLIDKLKAEMKECPRLFEDMVEKYFLQNPHVLVAQMTPDPDFEKREKAAEEALLRSKVEALGAEERKEVLKMAEALQKQQNQEEDLSVLPILKISEIERTVEAVEMEDIAIDDIQFKVRHDMAEFMNSGRRERHRQYLCVLLHYEEHNVI
;
A
#
# COMPACT_ATOMS: atom_id res chain seq x y z
N MET A 1 -10.69 -7.64 7.45
CA MET A 1 -11.80 -7.28 6.52
C MET A 1 -12.71 -6.33 7.27
N ALA A 2 -12.88 -5.08 6.82
CA ALA A 2 -13.72 -4.10 7.50
C ALA A 2 -14.93 -3.77 6.61
N MET A 3 -16.11 -4.27 6.97
CA MET A 3 -17.35 -3.89 6.28
C MET A 3 -17.88 -2.58 6.87
N ARG A 4 -18.16 -1.60 6.01
CA ARG A 4 -18.64 -0.26 6.40
C ARG A 4 -20.09 -0.08 5.94
N ALA A 5 -20.86 0.72 6.69
CA ALA A 5 -22.24 1.12 6.38
C ALA A 5 -23.27 -0.02 6.30
N ILE A 6 -23.17 -1.04 7.17
CA ILE A 6 -24.19 -2.07 7.28
C ILE A 6 -25.38 -1.54 8.12
N LYS A 7 -26.57 -1.50 7.51
CA LYS A 7 -27.82 -1.01 8.13
C LYS A 7 -28.31 -2.00 9.19
N ARG A 8 -27.95 -1.82 10.47
CA ARG A 8 -28.40 -2.64 11.63
C ARG A 8 -28.60 -4.14 11.28
N ILE A 9 -27.68 -4.73 10.52
CA ILE A 9 -27.67 -6.19 10.40
C ILE A 9 -27.10 -6.68 11.71
N ASP A 10 -27.75 -7.68 12.28
CA ASP A 10 -27.27 -8.37 13.47
C ASP A 10 -25.84 -8.84 13.19
N SER A 11 -24.87 -8.37 13.98
CA SER A 11 -23.46 -8.75 13.87
C SER A 11 -23.29 -10.27 13.80
N LEU A 12 -24.21 -11.02 14.40
CA LEU A 12 -24.23 -12.48 14.37
C LEU A 12 -24.51 -13.04 12.97
N GLN A 13 -25.40 -12.42 12.18
CA GLN A 13 -25.70 -12.85 10.81
C GLN A 13 -24.50 -12.65 9.88
N VAL A 14 -23.80 -11.53 10.05
CA VAL A 14 -22.57 -11.25 9.29
C VAL A 14 -21.50 -12.29 9.59
N LEU A 15 -21.33 -12.63 10.87
CA LEU A 15 -20.36 -13.64 11.29
C LEU A 15 -20.73 -15.04 10.79
N SER A 16 -22.02 -15.43 10.82
CA SER A 16 -22.46 -16.71 10.26
C SER A 16 -22.20 -16.76 8.76
N LEU A 17 -22.50 -15.69 8.03
CA LEU A 17 -22.25 -15.65 6.59
C LEU A 17 -20.76 -15.76 6.25
N ILE A 18 -19.87 -15.14 7.04
CA ILE A 18 -18.43 -15.28 6.87
C ILE A 18 -18.00 -16.73 7.11
N ASP A 19 -18.45 -17.34 8.21
CA ASP A 19 -18.12 -18.73 8.55
C ASP A 19 -18.65 -19.72 7.50
N GLU A 20 -19.88 -19.55 7.05
CA GLU A 20 -20.50 -20.33 5.98
C GLU A 20 -19.73 -20.20 4.67
N THR A 21 -19.32 -18.98 4.30
CA THR A 21 -18.54 -18.73 3.08
C THR A 21 -17.15 -19.38 3.16
N LEU A 22 -16.48 -19.31 4.31
CA LEU A 22 -15.18 -19.95 4.50
C LEU A 22 -15.30 -21.47 4.41
N LYS A 23 -16.32 -22.06 5.04
CA LYS A 23 -16.61 -23.50 4.96
C LYS A 23 -16.93 -23.94 3.54
N SER A 24 -17.83 -23.24 2.84
CA SER A 24 -18.18 -23.60 1.46
C SER A 24 -16.97 -23.51 0.53
N THR A 25 -16.13 -22.48 0.70
CA THR A 25 -14.91 -22.29 -0.08
C THR A 25 -13.91 -23.44 0.16
N THR A 26 -13.76 -23.93 1.40
CA THR A 26 -12.88 -25.08 1.67
C THR A 26 -13.40 -26.40 1.10
N SER A 27 -14.72 -26.55 0.91
CA SER A 27 -15.31 -27.77 0.32
C SER A 27 -15.37 -27.74 -1.20
N GLU A 28 -15.69 -26.58 -1.79
CA GLU A 28 -15.88 -26.40 -3.24
C GLU A 28 -14.58 -26.06 -3.96
N GLY A 29 -13.61 -25.48 -3.23
CA GLY A 29 -12.33 -25.05 -3.75
C GLY A 29 -12.38 -23.76 -4.56
N PHE A 30 -11.22 -23.29 -5.01
CA PHE A 30 -11.12 -22.10 -5.85
C PHE A 30 -11.10 -22.45 -7.35
N PRO A 31 -11.84 -21.72 -8.21
CA PRO A 31 -11.74 -21.88 -9.65
C PRO A 31 -10.28 -21.66 -10.13
N PRO A 32 -9.65 -22.62 -10.84
CA PRO A 32 -8.25 -22.53 -11.22
C PRO A 32 -7.92 -21.29 -12.07
N GLU A 33 -8.84 -20.91 -12.96
CA GLU A 33 -8.72 -19.71 -13.80
C GLU A 33 -8.64 -18.42 -12.96
N ARG A 34 -9.36 -18.36 -11.83
CA ARG A 34 -9.39 -17.20 -10.94
C ARG A 34 -8.08 -17.09 -10.18
N VAL A 35 -7.56 -18.21 -9.69
CA VAL A 35 -6.25 -18.27 -9.03
C VAL A 35 -5.16 -17.84 -10.00
N ALA A 36 -5.16 -18.37 -11.23
CA ALA A 36 -4.20 -18.00 -12.26
C ALA A 36 -4.26 -16.51 -12.61
N SER A 37 -5.47 -15.95 -12.74
CA SER A 37 -5.69 -14.53 -13.04
C SER A 37 -5.17 -13.62 -11.92
N ILE A 38 -5.40 -13.98 -10.65
CA ILE A 38 -4.91 -13.22 -9.50
C ILE A 38 -3.37 -13.28 -9.44
N LEU A 39 -2.78 -14.46 -9.65
CA LEU A 39 -1.34 -14.62 -9.66
C LEU A 39 -0.69 -13.78 -10.78
N HIS A 40 -1.29 -13.79 -11.97
CA HIS A 40 -0.83 -12.96 -13.08
C HIS A 40 -0.94 -11.45 -12.75
N LYS A 41 -2.03 -11.02 -12.11
CA LYS A 41 -2.19 -9.63 -11.67
C LYS A 41 -1.12 -9.23 -10.65
N ILE A 42 -0.79 -10.10 -9.69
CA ILE A 42 0.28 -9.86 -8.71
C ILE A 42 1.63 -9.77 -9.44
N GLU A 43 1.91 -10.68 -10.37
CA GLU A 43 3.14 -10.68 -11.16
C GLU A 43 3.31 -9.38 -11.96
N LEU A 44 2.24 -8.91 -12.62
CA LEU A 44 2.25 -7.64 -13.35
C LEU A 44 2.45 -6.45 -12.41
N SER A 45 1.75 -6.43 -11.27
CA SER A 45 1.88 -5.37 -10.27
C SER A 45 3.29 -5.26 -9.70
N LEU A 46 4.00 -6.39 -9.56
CA LEU A 46 5.35 -6.42 -9.03
C LEU A 46 6.41 -6.06 -10.08
N LYS A 47 6.14 -6.34 -11.36
CA LYS A 47 7.02 -5.98 -12.49
C LYS A 47 6.82 -4.54 -12.97
N HIS A 48 5.68 -3.93 -12.67
CA HIS A 48 5.38 -2.57 -13.10
C HIS A 48 6.31 -1.56 -12.41
N GLN A 49 7.03 -0.78 -13.21
CA GLN A 49 7.94 0.25 -12.71
C GLN A 49 7.15 1.53 -12.40
N GLN A 50 7.20 1.94 -11.14
CA GLN A 50 6.61 3.20 -10.68
C GLN A 50 7.72 4.23 -10.41
N SER A 51 7.41 5.52 -10.55
CA SER A 51 8.35 6.61 -10.23
C SER A 51 8.76 6.64 -8.75
N ASN A 52 7.94 6.08 -7.86
CA ASN A 52 8.18 5.97 -6.42
C ASN A 52 8.67 4.58 -5.97
N PHE A 53 9.29 3.81 -6.88
CA PHE A 53 9.70 2.43 -6.63
C PHE A 53 10.52 2.24 -5.33
N GLY A 54 11.48 3.12 -5.05
CA GLY A 54 12.29 3.04 -3.84
C GLY A 54 11.47 3.16 -2.55
N LEU A 55 10.49 4.06 -2.52
CA LEU A 55 9.58 4.21 -1.38
C LEU A 55 8.65 3.00 -1.24
N ALA A 56 8.13 2.49 -2.37
CA ALA A 56 7.26 1.31 -2.37
C ALA A 56 7.99 0.07 -1.82
N ILE A 57 9.25 -0.14 -2.21
CA ILE A 57 10.09 -1.21 -1.64
C ILE A 57 10.28 -1.01 -0.14
N LEU A 58 10.67 0.19 0.29
CA LEU A 58 10.93 0.48 1.70
C LEU A 58 9.70 0.15 2.55
N LEU A 59 8.52 0.64 2.15
CA LEU A 59 7.27 0.41 2.86
C LEU A 59 6.85 -1.07 2.84
N GLY A 60 7.13 -1.80 1.76
CA GLY A 60 6.87 -3.24 1.67
C GLY A 60 7.81 -4.09 2.54
N LEU A 61 9.03 -3.62 2.79
CA LEU A 61 10.05 -4.35 3.56
C LEU A 61 10.09 -4.00 5.04
N ILE A 62 9.77 -2.76 5.42
CA ILE A 62 10.06 -2.24 6.78
C ILE A 62 9.46 -3.10 7.88
N ALA A 63 8.22 -3.56 7.72
CA ALA A 63 7.56 -4.43 8.69
C ALA A 63 8.29 -5.77 8.85
N LYS A 64 8.82 -6.33 7.77
CA LYS A 64 9.56 -7.60 7.80
C LYS A 64 10.97 -7.42 8.33
N TRP A 65 11.65 -6.34 7.96
CA TRP A 65 12.98 -6.02 8.43
C TRP A 65 13.00 -5.79 9.95
N ASN A 66 11.93 -5.23 10.52
CA ASN A 66 11.80 -5.10 11.98
C ASN A 66 11.78 -6.44 12.73
N HIS A 67 11.49 -7.56 12.05
CA HIS A 67 11.34 -8.89 12.68
C HIS A 67 12.32 -9.95 12.14
N ILE A 68 13.09 -9.65 11.08
CA ILE A 68 13.94 -10.60 10.37
C ILE A 68 15.32 -9.99 10.14
N GLN A 69 16.37 -10.80 10.23
CA GLN A 69 17.77 -10.35 10.08
C GLN A 69 18.14 -9.93 8.65
N ASP A 70 17.55 -10.56 7.62
CA ASP A 70 17.87 -10.29 6.22
C ASP A 70 16.60 -10.04 5.37
N PRO A 71 16.36 -8.79 4.90
CA PRO A 71 15.22 -8.46 4.06
C PRO A 71 15.40 -8.85 2.59
N THR A 72 16.60 -9.21 2.13
CA THR A 72 16.90 -9.40 0.70
C THR A 72 16.14 -10.56 0.07
N ASN A 73 15.85 -11.62 0.84
CA ASN A 73 15.02 -12.74 0.39
C ASN A 73 13.63 -12.31 -0.08
N HIS A 74 13.11 -11.19 0.44
CA HIS A 74 11.81 -10.66 0.06
C HIS A 74 11.82 -9.85 -1.24
N LEU A 75 13.00 -9.50 -1.73
CA LEU A 75 13.19 -8.81 -3.02
C LEU A 75 13.30 -9.78 -4.19
N GLN A 76 13.48 -11.08 -3.93
CA GLN A 76 13.63 -12.12 -4.95
C GLN A 76 12.26 -12.58 -5.50
N ILE A 77 11.49 -11.63 -6.03
CA ILE A 77 10.09 -11.80 -6.44
C ILE A 77 9.91 -12.98 -7.41
N ASN A 78 10.76 -13.09 -8.44
CA ASN A 78 10.65 -14.17 -9.42
C ASN A 78 10.80 -15.55 -8.76
N GLN A 79 11.79 -15.71 -7.86
CA GLN A 79 12.02 -16.97 -7.16
C GLN A 79 10.85 -17.33 -6.24
N LEU A 80 10.26 -16.33 -5.57
CA LEU A 80 9.08 -16.52 -4.71
C LEU A 80 7.85 -16.94 -5.51
N ILE A 81 7.62 -16.35 -6.68
CA ILE A 81 6.52 -16.72 -7.58
C ILE A 81 6.72 -18.13 -8.13
N ASP A 82 7.93 -18.48 -8.56
CA ASP A 82 8.24 -19.81 -9.08
C ASP A 82 8.07 -20.89 -8.02
N LYS A 83 8.51 -20.60 -6.78
CA LYS A 83 8.28 -21.47 -5.62
C LYS A 83 6.78 -21.68 -5.35
N LEU A 84 5.98 -20.61 -5.34
CA LEU A 84 4.53 -20.71 -5.17
C LEU A 84 3.89 -21.54 -6.29
N LYS A 85 4.28 -21.32 -7.55
CA LYS A 85 3.79 -22.10 -8.70
C LYS A 85 4.14 -23.59 -8.57
N ALA A 86 5.31 -23.92 -7.99
CA ALA A 86 5.69 -25.31 -7.72
C ALA A 86 4.85 -25.92 -6.59
N GLU A 87 4.69 -25.23 -5.46
CA GLU A 87 3.87 -25.69 -4.33
C GLU A 87 2.40 -25.92 -4.74
N MET A 88 1.84 -25.06 -5.60
CA MET A 88 0.51 -25.23 -6.16
C MET A 88 0.35 -26.47 -7.05
N LYS A 89 1.43 -26.93 -7.71
CA LYS A 89 1.40 -28.16 -8.52
C LYS A 89 1.46 -29.40 -7.65
N GLU A 90 2.27 -29.37 -6.59
CA GLU A 90 2.44 -30.47 -5.65
C GLU A 90 1.23 -30.63 -4.71
N CYS A 91 0.59 -29.51 -4.32
CA CYS A 91 -0.58 -29.50 -3.44
C CYS A 91 -1.78 -28.81 -4.12
N PRO A 92 -2.67 -29.58 -4.77
CA PRO A 92 -3.86 -29.02 -5.42
C PRO A 92 -4.83 -28.31 -4.47
N ARG A 93 -4.78 -28.61 -3.17
CA ARG A 93 -5.61 -28.01 -2.11
C ARG A 93 -4.88 -26.95 -1.28
N LEU A 94 -3.76 -26.43 -1.78
CA LEU A 94 -2.88 -25.53 -1.01
C LEU A 94 -3.64 -24.36 -0.37
N PHE A 95 -4.53 -23.70 -1.11
CA PHE A 95 -5.23 -22.52 -0.60
C PHE A 95 -6.39 -22.89 0.32
N GLU A 96 -7.10 -23.98 0.03
CA GLU A 96 -8.17 -24.52 0.88
C GLU A 96 -7.61 -24.93 2.24
N ASP A 97 -6.49 -25.63 2.26
CA ASP A 97 -5.81 -26.05 3.49
C ASP A 97 -5.29 -24.84 4.29
N MET A 98 -4.84 -23.78 3.60
CA MET A 98 -4.49 -22.52 4.25
C MET A 98 -5.72 -21.81 4.85
N VAL A 99 -6.85 -21.79 4.15
CA VAL A 99 -8.09 -21.20 4.67
C VAL A 99 -8.53 -21.96 5.92
N GLU A 100 -8.53 -23.29 5.88
CA GLU A 100 -8.89 -24.12 7.02
C GLU A 100 -7.97 -23.86 8.22
N LYS A 101 -6.64 -23.87 8.01
CA LYS A 101 -5.65 -23.67 9.07
C LYS A 101 -5.71 -22.27 9.70
N TYR A 102 -5.75 -21.22 8.89
CA TYR A 102 -5.57 -19.84 9.37
C TYR A 102 -6.87 -19.14 9.75
N PHE A 103 -8.02 -19.60 9.23
CA PHE A 103 -9.32 -18.99 9.50
C PHE A 103 -10.26 -19.91 10.29
N LEU A 104 -10.49 -21.15 9.85
CA LEU A 104 -11.49 -22.04 10.49
C LEU A 104 -10.98 -22.68 11.79
N GLN A 105 -9.73 -23.12 11.81
CA GLN A 105 -9.12 -23.81 12.96
C GLN A 105 -8.40 -22.86 13.92
N ASN A 106 -8.29 -21.58 13.58
CA ASN A 106 -7.56 -20.61 14.37
C ASN A 106 -8.42 -20.07 15.54
N PRO A 107 -8.07 -20.37 16.80
CA PRO A 107 -8.84 -19.89 17.95
C PRO A 107 -8.64 -18.39 18.23
N HIS A 108 -7.65 -17.75 17.62
CA HIS A 108 -7.27 -16.36 17.90
C HIS A 108 -8.04 -15.37 17.01
N VAL A 109 -9.32 -15.16 17.31
CA VAL A 109 -10.24 -14.32 16.54
C VAL A 109 -10.66 -13.08 17.32
N LEU A 110 -10.58 -11.90 16.68
CA LEU A 110 -11.09 -10.64 17.22
C LEU A 110 -12.28 -10.17 16.38
N VAL A 111 -13.44 -10.03 17.03
CA VAL A 111 -14.62 -9.36 16.45
C VAL A 111 -14.76 -7.99 17.08
N ALA A 112 -14.67 -6.94 16.27
CA ALA A 112 -14.85 -5.56 16.71
C ALA A 112 -16.03 -4.93 15.98
N GLN A 113 -16.95 -4.33 16.74
CA GLN A 113 -18.10 -3.60 16.22
C GLN A 113 -17.98 -2.13 16.65
N MET A 114 -18.13 -1.22 15.68
CA MET A 114 -18.15 0.21 15.91
C MET A 114 -19.47 0.79 15.42
N THR A 115 -20.22 1.43 16.30
CA THR A 115 -21.52 2.03 16.01
C THR A 115 -21.46 3.54 16.17
N PRO A 116 -22.10 4.31 15.29
CA PRO A 116 -22.16 5.77 15.45
C PRO A 116 -22.94 6.12 16.72
N ASP A 117 -22.39 7.02 17.51
CA ASP A 117 -23.01 7.59 18.71
C ASP A 117 -23.09 9.12 18.53
N PRO A 118 -24.30 9.70 18.37
CA PRO A 118 -24.49 11.15 18.18
C PRO A 118 -23.94 12.02 19.32
N ASP A 119 -23.77 11.45 20.51
CA ASP A 119 -23.27 12.18 21.68
C ASP A 119 -21.79 11.87 21.98
N PHE A 120 -21.10 11.09 21.12
CA PHE A 120 -19.69 10.74 21.30
C PHE A 120 -18.80 11.99 21.44
N GLU A 121 -18.91 12.95 20.52
CA GLU A 121 -18.11 14.18 20.57
C GLU A 121 -18.37 15.01 21.83
N LYS A 122 -19.63 15.07 22.29
CA LYS A 122 -19.98 15.78 23.53
C LYS A 122 -19.34 15.12 24.75
N ARG A 123 -19.33 13.77 24.80
CA ARG A 123 -18.71 13.02 25.89
C ARG A 123 -17.20 13.18 25.91
N GLU A 124 -16.54 13.08 24.75
CA GLU A 124 -15.10 13.30 24.62
C GLU A 124 -14.71 14.72 25.09
N LYS A 125 -15.45 15.74 24.64
CA LYS A 125 -15.19 17.12 25.05
C LYS A 125 -15.39 17.32 26.56
N ALA A 126 -16.45 16.77 27.13
CA ALA A 126 -16.68 16.84 28.57
C ALA A 126 -15.58 16.13 29.39
N ALA A 127 -15.08 14.99 28.90
CA ALA A 127 -13.96 14.27 29.50
C ALA A 127 -12.65 15.08 29.41
N GLU A 128 -12.38 15.72 28.27
CA GLU A 128 -11.23 16.60 28.08
C GLU A 128 -11.30 17.82 29.00
N GLU A 129 -12.45 18.50 29.08
CA GLU A 129 -12.66 19.65 29.98
C GLU A 129 -12.48 19.26 31.45
N ALA A 130 -12.95 18.08 31.85
CA ALA A 130 -12.76 17.56 33.20
C ALA A 130 -11.27 17.23 33.49
N LEU A 131 -10.56 16.65 32.53
CA LEU A 131 -9.12 16.37 32.65
C LEU A 131 -8.31 17.68 32.70
N LEU A 132 -8.66 18.67 31.90
CA LEU A 132 -8.02 19.98 31.91
C LEU A 132 -8.23 20.66 33.27
N ARG A 133 -9.47 20.69 33.76
CA ARG A 133 -9.79 21.27 35.07
C ARG A 133 -8.99 20.59 36.19
N SER A 134 -8.92 19.25 36.22
CA SER A 134 -8.17 18.54 37.26
C SER A 134 -6.67 18.83 37.20
N LYS A 135 -6.09 18.91 35.98
CA LYS A 135 -4.69 19.32 35.79
C LYS A 135 -4.46 20.75 36.27
N VAL A 136 -5.36 21.67 35.95
CA VAL A 136 -5.25 23.07 36.37
C VAL A 136 -5.37 23.18 37.89
N GLU A 137 -6.36 22.54 38.52
CA GLU A 137 -6.57 22.55 39.97
C GLU A 137 -5.38 21.95 40.75
N ALA A 138 -4.71 20.95 40.19
CA ALA A 138 -3.51 20.36 40.79
C ALA A 138 -2.29 21.30 40.79
N LEU A 139 -2.27 22.36 39.96
CA LEU A 139 -1.14 23.28 39.89
C LEU A 139 -1.14 24.27 41.07
N GLY A 140 -0.02 24.32 41.77
CA GLY A 140 0.31 25.35 42.75
C GLY A 140 0.52 26.74 42.11
N ALA A 141 0.60 27.77 42.94
CA ALA A 141 0.74 29.15 42.48
C ALA A 141 2.03 29.39 41.66
N GLU A 142 3.14 28.78 42.07
CA GLU A 142 4.43 28.91 41.34
C GLU A 142 4.42 28.14 40.02
N GLU A 143 3.83 26.94 39.97
CA GLU A 143 3.73 26.16 38.74
C GLU A 143 2.87 26.86 37.68
N ARG A 144 1.79 27.54 38.10
CA ARG A 144 0.97 28.37 37.20
C ARG A 144 1.76 29.52 36.58
N LYS A 145 2.62 30.17 37.36
CA LYS A 145 3.51 31.23 36.85
C LYS A 145 4.53 30.66 35.86
N GLU A 146 5.10 29.49 36.15
CA GLU A 146 6.03 28.83 35.24
C GLU A 146 5.35 28.42 33.92
N VAL A 147 4.13 27.89 33.94
CA VAL A 147 3.37 27.59 32.71
C VAL A 147 3.13 28.84 31.86
N LEU A 148 2.75 29.96 32.48
CA LEU A 148 2.58 31.24 31.77
C LEU A 148 3.89 31.71 31.15
N LYS A 149 4.98 31.66 31.92
CA LYS A 149 6.32 32.03 31.44
C LYS A 149 6.79 31.14 30.29
N MET A 150 6.52 29.83 30.34
CA MET A 150 6.80 28.91 29.24
C MET A 150 5.97 29.24 28.00
N ALA A 151 4.69 29.59 28.18
CA ALA A 151 3.82 29.99 27.08
C ALA A 151 4.31 31.28 26.40
N GLU A 152 4.71 32.29 27.18
CA GLU A 152 5.29 33.53 26.67
C GLU A 152 6.63 33.29 25.96
N ALA A 153 7.50 32.47 26.53
CA ALA A 153 8.78 32.10 25.92
C ALA A 153 8.58 31.33 24.61
N LEU A 154 7.64 30.38 24.57
CA LEU A 154 7.28 29.64 23.37
C LEU A 154 6.74 30.58 22.28
N GLN A 155 5.83 31.49 22.63
CA GLN A 155 5.28 32.47 21.71
C GLN A 155 6.36 33.39 21.14
N LYS A 156 7.31 33.83 21.98
CA LYS A 156 8.46 34.62 21.55
C LYS A 156 9.35 33.85 20.59
N GLN A 157 9.63 32.58 20.87
CA GLN A 157 10.44 31.73 20.00
C GLN A 157 9.77 31.48 18.65
N GLN A 158 8.47 31.18 18.62
CA GLN A 158 7.72 30.98 17.38
C GLN A 158 7.63 32.24 16.50
N ASN A 159 7.70 33.42 17.11
CA ASN A 159 7.70 34.71 16.40
C ASN A 159 9.10 35.24 16.08
N GLN A 160 10.16 34.56 16.54
CA GLN A 160 11.53 35.00 16.32
C GLN A 160 11.92 34.74 14.86
N GLU A 161 12.54 35.72 14.20
CA GLU A 161 13.18 35.47 12.92
C GLU A 161 14.41 34.58 13.12
N GLU A 162 14.40 33.40 12.51
CA GLU A 162 15.46 32.40 12.61
C GLU A 162 16.47 32.55 11.45
N ASP A 163 17.73 32.20 11.71
CA ASP A 163 18.76 32.15 10.69
C ASP A 163 18.62 30.86 9.87
N LEU A 164 18.17 30.98 8.63
CA LEU A 164 17.97 29.86 7.71
C LEU A 164 19.26 29.41 7.02
N SER A 165 20.39 30.12 7.20
CA SER A 165 21.66 29.80 6.51
C SER A 165 22.29 28.48 6.95
N VAL A 166 21.86 27.93 8.09
CA VAL A 166 22.29 26.63 8.62
C VAL A 166 21.68 25.44 7.88
N LEU A 167 20.61 25.65 7.09
CA LEU A 167 19.95 24.60 6.34
C LEU A 167 20.62 24.41 4.97
N PRO A 168 20.82 23.15 4.52
CA PRO A 168 21.30 22.90 3.18
C PRO A 168 20.28 23.40 2.14
N ILE A 169 20.74 24.19 1.16
CA ILE A 169 19.92 24.69 0.06
C ILE A 169 20.47 24.19 -1.29
N LEU A 170 19.57 23.79 -2.18
CA LEU A 170 19.90 23.56 -3.59
C LEU A 170 20.01 24.91 -4.31
N LYS A 171 20.90 25.00 -5.28
CA LYS A 171 21.08 26.20 -6.10
C LYS A 171 20.20 26.13 -7.34
N ILE A 172 19.73 27.29 -7.83
CA ILE A 172 19.00 27.37 -9.11
C ILE A 172 19.86 26.82 -10.27
N SER A 173 21.18 26.93 -10.18
CA SER A 173 22.12 26.37 -11.15
C SER A 173 22.13 24.83 -11.21
N GLU A 174 21.57 24.15 -10.21
CA GLU A 174 21.49 22.67 -10.14
C GLU A 174 20.20 22.13 -10.77
N ILE A 175 19.29 23.02 -11.19
CA ILE A 175 18.06 22.65 -11.90
C ILE A 175 18.35 22.59 -13.40
N GLU A 176 18.11 21.44 -14.02
CA GLU A 176 18.18 21.31 -15.48
C GLU A 176 17.20 22.27 -16.15
N ARG A 177 17.70 23.07 -17.10
CA ARG A 177 16.91 24.12 -17.78
C ARG A 177 16.12 23.60 -18.98
N THR A 178 16.36 22.36 -19.36
CA THR A 178 15.79 21.71 -20.54
C THR A 178 15.30 20.34 -20.13
N VAL A 179 14.16 19.93 -20.66
CA VAL A 179 13.64 18.56 -20.51
C VAL A 179 14.13 17.74 -21.68
N GLU A 180 14.48 16.47 -21.43
CA GLU A 180 14.82 15.53 -22.49
C GLU A 180 13.64 15.33 -23.46
N ALA A 181 13.92 15.45 -24.76
CA ALA A 181 12.92 15.20 -25.78
C ALA A 181 12.71 13.69 -25.92
N VAL A 182 11.47 13.25 -25.81
CA VAL A 182 11.11 11.85 -25.99
C VAL A 182 10.89 11.57 -27.47
N GLU A 183 11.71 10.68 -28.04
CA GLU A 183 11.53 10.20 -29.42
C GLU A 183 10.26 9.34 -29.53
N MET A 184 9.43 9.64 -30.53
CA MET A 184 8.25 8.87 -30.88
C MET A 184 8.28 8.56 -32.38
N GLU A 185 7.89 7.34 -32.72
CA GLU A 185 7.77 6.87 -34.11
C GLU A 185 6.30 6.92 -34.53
N ASP A 186 6.00 7.61 -35.62
CA ASP A 186 4.68 7.61 -36.23
C ASP A 186 4.58 6.40 -37.18
N ILE A 187 3.64 5.51 -36.93
CA ILE A 187 3.41 4.30 -37.73
C ILE A 187 1.97 4.34 -38.27
N ALA A 188 1.81 4.14 -39.58
CA ALA A 188 0.50 3.99 -40.20
C ALA A 188 0.25 2.51 -40.52
N ILE A 189 -0.88 1.97 -40.05
CA ILE A 189 -1.40 0.66 -40.47
C ILE A 189 -2.77 0.93 -41.09
N ASP A 190 -2.89 0.66 -42.39
CA ASP A 190 -4.00 1.09 -43.23
C ASP A 190 -4.28 2.61 -43.08
N ASP A 191 -5.49 3.01 -42.71
CA ASP A 191 -5.89 4.41 -42.50
C ASP A 191 -5.73 4.89 -41.04
N ILE A 192 -5.13 4.08 -40.15
CA ILE A 192 -5.00 4.40 -38.72
C ILE A 192 -3.56 4.78 -38.39
N GLN A 193 -3.39 5.94 -37.74
CA GLN A 193 -2.11 6.48 -37.29
C GLN A 193 -1.83 6.07 -35.83
N PHE A 194 -0.65 5.55 -35.57
CA PHE A 194 -0.15 5.16 -34.26
C PHE A 194 1.08 5.98 -33.88
N LYS A 195 1.21 6.32 -32.60
CA LYS A 195 2.45 6.83 -32.01
C LYS A 195 3.07 5.75 -31.14
N VAL A 196 4.31 5.39 -31.43
CA VAL A 196 5.03 4.34 -30.72
C VAL A 196 6.22 4.96 -30.00
N ARG A 197 6.36 4.63 -28.71
CA ARG A 197 7.51 4.96 -27.87
C ARG A 197 8.27 3.69 -27.53
N HIS A 198 9.59 3.69 -27.75
CA HIS A 198 10.46 2.56 -27.45
C HIS A 198 11.09 2.73 -26.06
N ASP A 199 10.38 2.35 -25.01
CA ASP A 199 10.75 2.60 -23.60
C ASP A 199 11.95 1.77 -23.06
N MET A 200 12.54 0.88 -23.85
CA MET A 200 13.55 -0.10 -23.39
C MET A 200 15.01 0.23 -23.76
N ALA A 201 15.31 1.42 -24.30
CA ALA A 201 16.64 1.72 -24.85
C ALA A 201 17.64 2.34 -23.84
N GLU A 202 17.19 2.98 -22.76
CA GLU A 202 18.09 3.83 -21.96
C GLU A 202 18.88 3.09 -20.88
N PHE A 203 18.38 1.96 -20.35
CA PHE A 203 19.12 1.21 -19.31
C PHE A 203 20.28 0.37 -19.86
N MET A 204 20.22 -0.04 -21.13
CA MET A 204 21.28 -0.86 -21.76
C MET A 204 22.42 -0.04 -22.38
N ASN A 205 22.33 1.30 -22.40
CA ASN A 205 23.43 2.16 -22.84
C ASN A 205 24.54 2.33 -21.80
N SER A 206 24.40 1.75 -20.60
CA SER A 206 25.52 1.44 -19.71
C SER A 206 26.22 0.12 -20.11
N GLY A 207 26.76 0.08 -21.33
CA GLY A 207 27.96 -0.72 -21.61
C GLY A 207 27.84 -2.22 -21.93
N ARG A 208 26.68 -2.78 -22.32
CA ARG A 208 26.63 -4.11 -22.97
C ARG A 208 25.58 -4.18 -24.08
N ARG A 209 25.94 -3.72 -25.26
CA ARG A 209 25.31 -4.14 -26.51
C ARG A 209 25.74 -5.58 -26.80
N GLU A 210 24.83 -6.53 -26.63
CA GLU A 210 24.58 -7.60 -27.60
C GLU A 210 23.57 -8.61 -27.06
N ARG A 211 22.54 -8.88 -27.88
CA ARG A 211 21.53 -9.95 -27.79
C ARG A 211 20.45 -9.75 -26.71
N HIS A 212 19.34 -9.16 -27.12
CA HIS A 212 17.98 -9.72 -27.00
C HIS A 212 16.95 -8.71 -27.54
N ARG A 213 16.83 -8.63 -28.87
CA ARG A 213 15.65 -8.04 -29.54
C ARG A 213 14.50 -9.04 -29.46
N GLN A 214 13.83 -9.16 -28.32
CA GLN A 214 12.57 -9.93 -28.28
C GLN A 214 11.70 -9.68 -27.05
N TYR A 215 11.47 -8.42 -26.65
CA TYR A 215 10.33 -8.11 -25.79
C TYR A 215 9.69 -6.81 -26.25
N LEU A 216 8.84 -6.93 -27.28
CA LEU A 216 7.89 -5.91 -27.68
C LEU A 216 6.71 -6.02 -26.71
N CYS A 217 6.66 -5.15 -25.70
CA CYS A 217 5.50 -5.05 -24.82
C CYS A 217 4.45 -4.21 -25.53
N VAL A 218 3.66 -4.84 -26.38
CA VAL A 218 2.49 -4.22 -27.00
C VAL A 218 1.32 -4.36 -26.01
N LEU A 219 1.06 -3.30 -25.25
CA LEU A 219 -0.21 -3.14 -24.52
C LEU A 219 -1.32 -2.82 -25.52
N LEU A 220 -1.81 -3.85 -26.22
CA LEU A 220 -3.10 -3.80 -26.91
C LEU A 220 -4.15 -4.36 -25.95
N HIS A 221 -4.87 -3.47 -25.28
CA HIS A 221 -6.18 -3.81 -24.73
C HIS A 221 -7.18 -3.80 -25.89
N TYR A 222 -7.55 -4.99 -26.35
CA TYR A 222 -8.71 -5.20 -27.22
C TYR A 222 -9.81 -5.85 -26.37
N GLU A 223 -10.78 -5.03 -25.93
CA GLU A 223 -12.09 -5.52 -25.49
C GLU A 223 -12.86 -5.92 -26.74
N GLU A 224 -13.07 -7.22 -26.97
CA GLU A 224 -14.16 -7.73 -27.81
C GLU A 224 -14.19 -9.25 -27.69
N HIS A 225 -15.01 -9.79 -26.79
CA HIS A 225 -15.67 -11.11 -26.94
C HIS A 225 -16.71 -11.29 -25.82
N ASN A 226 -17.91 -10.72 -26.01
CA ASN A 226 -19.16 -11.40 -25.68
C ASN A 226 -20.37 -10.68 -26.32
N VAL A 227 -20.55 -10.92 -27.62
CA VAL A 227 -21.87 -10.95 -28.24
C VAL A 227 -21.94 -12.28 -28.98
N ILE A 228 -22.55 -13.27 -28.34
CA ILE A 228 -23.63 -14.15 -28.81
C ILE A 228 -24.06 -14.99 -27.60
#